data_AF-A0A4Y8ZR77-F1
#
_entry.id   AF-A0A4Y8ZR77-F1
#
_cell.length_a   1.000
_cell.length_b   1.000
_cell.length_c   1.000
_cell.angle_alpha   90.00
_cell.angle_beta   90.00
_cell.angle_gamma   90.00
#
_symmetry.space_group_name_H-M   'P 1'
#
loop_
_entity.id
_entity.type
_entity.pdbx_description
1 polymer ?
#
loop_
_entity_poly.entity_id
_entity_poly.type
_entity_poly.pdbx_seq_one_letter_code
_entity_poly.pdbx_strand_id
1 'polypeptide(L)'
;MNKFVLSLAAVAALTAGAAPAMAQGRGSNLDNRIETLQDQLQRGVQRGTITRSEAQPLRDRLRALTRLERQYSRNGFTRAEQRTLQDRIQSLRSQIQRAEANRVAANRFGRR
;
A
#
# COMPACT_ATOMS: atom_id res chain seq x y z
N MET A 1 10.99 -48.57 15.34
CA MET A 1 10.59 -49.18 14.04
C MET A 1 9.62 -48.21 13.36
N ASN A 2 9.97 -47.81 12.13
CA ASN A 2 9.25 -47.11 11.02
C ASN A 2 8.28 -45.96 11.37
N LYS A 3 8.58 -44.67 11.12
CA LYS A 3 8.78 -43.93 9.84
C LYS A 3 7.68 -44.15 8.79
N PHE A 4 6.62 -43.35 8.84
CA PHE A 4 5.70 -43.16 7.70
C PHE A 4 5.76 -41.70 7.23
N VAL A 5 6.68 -41.49 6.29
CA VAL A 5 6.70 -40.33 5.40
C VAL A 5 5.59 -40.57 4.39
N LEU A 6 4.50 -39.80 4.46
CA LEU A 6 3.51 -39.76 3.39
C LEU A 6 3.76 -38.51 2.55
N SER A 7 4.52 -38.71 1.49
CA SER A 7 4.77 -37.78 0.40
C SER A 7 3.44 -37.43 -0.28
N LEU A 8 2.93 -36.23 -0.05
CA LEU A 8 1.85 -35.68 -0.87
C LEU A 8 2.49 -34.97 -2.06
N ALA A 9 2.61 -35.70 -3.16
CA ALA A 9 2.92 -35.14 -4.47
C ALA A 9 1.75 -34.27 -4.93
N ALA A 10 1.87 -32.95 -4.76
CA ALA A 10 1.01 -31.99 -5.45
C ALA A 10 1.70 -31.56 -6.74
N VAL A 11 1.58 -32.38 -7.79
CA VAL A 11 1.83 -31.92 -9.16
C VAL A 11 0.56 -31.22 -9.63
N ALA A 12 0.57 -29.89 -9.53
CA ALA A 12 -0.30 -29.03 -10.31
C ALA A 12 0.58 -27.98 -10.98
N ALA A 13 1.17 -28.34 -12.12
CA ALA A 13 1.73 -27.36 -13.04
C ALA A 13 0.56 -26.61 -13.68
N LEU A 14 0.06 -25.59 -12.96
CA LEU A 14 -0.87 -24.61 -13.53
C LEU A 14 -0.05 -23.70 -14.45
N THR A 15 -0.32 -23.86 -15.74
CA THR A 15 0.13 -23.01 -16.82
C THR A 15 -0.24 -21.54 -16.56
N ALA A 16 0.61 -20.66 -17.08
CA ALA A 16 0.59 -19.22 -16.89
C ALA A 16 -0.79 -18.57 -16.89
N GLY A 17 -1.21 -18.18 -15.70
CA GLY A 17 -2.26 -17.20 -15.46
C GLY A 17 -1.97 -16.60 -14.11
N ALA A 18 -1.33 -15.44 -14.08
CA ALA A 18 -1.15 -14.67 -12.85
C ALA A 18 -2.52 -14.18 -12.36
N ALA A 19 -3.31 -15.07 -11.77
CA ALA A 19 -4.46 -14.70 -10.97
C ALA A 19 -3.90 -14.24 -9.62
N PRO A 20 -4.02 -12.95 -9.25
CA PRO A 20 -3.65 -12.55 -7.91
C PRO A 20 -4.57 -13.28 -6.93
N ALA A 21 -3.98 -14.22 -6.20
CA ALA A 21 -4.49 -14.67 -4.92
C ALA A 21 -4.83 -13.45 -4.04
N MET A 22 -5.68 -13.67 -3.04
CA MET A 22 -6.00 -12.75 -1.93
C MET A 22 -7.16 -11.78 -2.21
N ALA A 23 -8.39 -12.32 -2.17
CA ALA A 23 -9.65 -11.59 -2.25
C ALA A 23 -10.60 -11.84 -1.09
N GLN A 24 -10.12 -12.25 0.08
CA GLN A 24 -10.97 -12.54 1.23
C GLN A 24 -10.59 -11.59 2.36
N GLY A 25 -11.46 -10.60 2.65
CA GLY A 25 -11.27 -9.59 3.69
C GLY A 25 -10.87 -8.18 3.22
N ARG A 26 -11.18 -7.75 1.98
CA ARG A 26 -10.63 -6.50 1.41
C ARG A 26 -11.16 -5.19 2.00
N GLY A 27 -12.40 -5.13 2.51
CA GLY A 27 -13.05 -3.88 2.96
C GLY A 27 -12.44 -3.32 4.24
N SER A 28 -12.44 -4.10 5.33
CA SER A 28 -11.88 -3.72 6.64
C SER A 28 -10.37 -3.45 6.61
N ASN A 29 -9.69 -3.93 5.57
CA ASN A 29 -8.27 -3.70 5.36
C ASN A 29 -7.97 -2.36 4.66
N LEU A 30 -8.96 -1.63 4.14
CA LEU A 30 -8.71 -0.35 3.46
C LEU A 30 -8.36 0.76 4.45
N ASP A 31 -9.09 0.85 5.56
CA ASP A 31 -8.87 1.84 6.61
C ASP A 31 -7.48 1.70 7.21
N ASN A 32 -7.12 0.49 7.64
CA ASN A 32 -5.79 0.15 8.16
C ASN A 32 -4.67 0.55 7.19
N ARG A 33 -4.90 0.39 5.88
CA ARG A 33 -3.91 0.76 4.85
C ARG A 33 -3.80 2.27 4.70
N ILE A 34 -4.91 3.01 4.75
CA ILE A 34 -4.91 4.48 4.69
C ILE A 34 -4.18 5.03 5.93
N GLU A 35 -4.46 4.48 7.11
CA GLU A 35 -3.79 4.85 8.36
C GLU A 35 -2.28 4.55 8.30
N THR A 36 -1.90 3.38 7.78
CA THR A 36 -0.49 3.03 7.56
C THR A 36 0.22 4.04 6.66
N LEU A 37 -0.44 4.53 5.59
CA LEU A 37 0.14 5.57 4.72
C LEU A 37 0.28 6.91 5.44
N GLN A 38 -0.69 7.27 6.29
CA GLN A 38 -0.63 8.49 7.10
C GLN A 38 0.59 8.45 8.03
N ASP A 39 0.77 7.34 8.74
CA ASP A 39 1.90 7.16 9.63
C ASP A 39 3.24 7.15 8.90
N GLN A 40 3.31 6.53 7.72
CA GLN A 40 4.52 6.54 6.90
C GLN A 40 4.89 7.96 6.48
N LEU A 41 3.90 8.72 5.98
CA LEU A 41 4.10 10.12 5.62
C LEU A 41 4.55 10.95 6.82
N GLN A 42 3.92 10.78 7.98
CA GLN A 42 4.28 11.49 9.20
C GLN A 42 5.70 11.15 9.67
N ARG A 43 6.05 9.86 9.71
CA ARG A 43 7.39 9.40 10.06
C ARG A 43 8.44 9.91 9.07
N GLY A 44 8.14 9.92 7.78
CA GLY A 44 9.03 10.46 6.75
C GLY A 44 9.29 11.96 6.93
N VAL A 45 8.25 12.73 7.28
CA VAL A 45 8.39 14.15 7.61
C VAL A 45 9.20 14.35 8.90
N GLN A 46 8.93 13.58 9.95
CA GLN A 46 9.66 13.67 11.22
C GLN A 46 11.14 13.32 11.07
N ARG A 47 11.47 12.30 10.25
CA ARG A 47 12.85 11.90 9.92
C ARG A 47 13.54 12.85 8.94
N GLY A 48 12.79 13.79 8.35
CA GLY A 48 13.29 14.68 7.31
C GLY A 48 13.59 13.98 5.98
N THR A 49 13.12 12.74 5.78
CA THR A 49 13.20 12.02 4.50
C THR A 49 12.16 12.54 3.50
N ILE A 50 11.10 13.20 3.98
CA ILE A 50 10.11 13.90 3.18
C ILE A 50 10.10 15.35 3.64
N THR A 51 10.31 16.29 2.71
CA THR A 51 10.27 17.72 3.03
C THR A 51 8.84 18.21 3.27
N ARG A 52 8.67 19.36 3.93
CA ARG A 52 7.33 19.94 4.15
C ARG A 52 6.60 20.25 2.84
N SER A 53 7.34 20.72 1.83
CA SER A 53 6.81 21.03 0.50
C SER A 53 6.38 19.76 -0.26
N GLU A 54 7.12 18.66 -0.15
CA GLU A 54 6.71 17.37 -0.72
C GLU A 54 5.55 16.73 0.06
N ALA A 55 5.51 16.92 1.38
CA ALA A 55 4.49 16.34 2.23
C ALA A 55 3.12 16.99 2.02
N GLN A 56 3.05 18.28 1.68
CA GLN A 56 1.80 19.00 1.52
C GLN A 56 0.87 18.37 0.46
N PRO A 57 1.27 18.17 -0.81
CA PRO A 57 0.41 17.52 -1.81
C PRO A 57 0.09 16.07 -1.45
N LEU A 58 0.98 15.35 -0.74
CA LEU A 58 0.72 13.99 -0.26
C LEU A 58 -0.37 13.97 0.82
N ARG A 59 -0.34 14.94 1.75
CA ARG A 59 -1.38 15.12 2.78
C ARG A 59 -2.74 15.43 2.18
N ASP A 60 -2.78 16.27 1.15
CA ASP A 60 -4.04 16.61 0.49
C ASP A 60 -4.63 15.42 -0.27
N ARG A 61 -3.78 14.63 -0.95
CA ARG A 61 -4.19 13.36 -1.57
C ARG A 61 -4.70 12.35 -0.54
N LEU A 62 -4.03 12.25 0.61
CA LEU A 62 -4.45 11.38 1.70
C LEU A 62 -5.81 11.81 2.26
N ARG A 63 -6.01 13.10 2.53
CA ARG A 63 -7.30 13.64 2.99
C ARG A 63 -8.42 13.38 1.98
N ALA A 64 -8.15 13.55 0.69
CA ALA A 64 -9.11 13.25 -0.36
C ALA A 64 -9.45 11.75 -0.41
N LEU A 65 -8.45 10.88 -0.25
CA LEU A 65 -8.64 9.43 -0.18
C LEU A 65 -9.48 9.01 1.04
N THR A 66 -9.20 9.55 2.23
CA THR A 66 -10.00 9.26 3.44
C THR A 66 -11.43 9.78 3.31
N ARG A 67 -11.64 10.94 2.67
CA ARG A 67 -13.01 11.44 2.40
C ARG A 67 -13.77 10.51 1.46
N LEU A 68 -13.10 9.98 0.44
CA LEU A 68 -13.68 9.06 -0.53
C LEU A 68 -14.01 7.70 0.08
N GLU A 69 -13.09 7.15 0.88
CA GLU A 69 -13.34 5.93 1.66
C GLU A 69 -14.60 6.10 2.52
N ARG A 70 -14.67 7.16 3.34
CA ARG A 70 -15.84 7.44 4.19
C ARG A 70 -17.13 7.64 3.42
N GLN A 71 -17.06 8.12 2.18
CA GLN A 71 -18.23 8.28 1.34
C GLN A 71 -18.75 6.91 0.87
N TYR A 72 -17.83 6.03 0.45
CA TYR A 72 -18.17 4.69 -0.02
C TYR A 72 -18.55 3.75 1.13
N SER A 73 -17.93 3.87 2.31
CA SER A 73 -18.27 3.00 3.45
C SER A 73 -19.69 3.21 3.99
N ARG A 74 -20.30 4.38 3.78
CA ARG A 74 -21.68 4.69 4.20
C ARG A 74 -22.73 3.73 3.63
N ASN A 75 -22.57 3.33 2.36
CA ASN A 75 -23.50 2.43 1.67
C ASN A 75 -22.96 1.00 1.59
N GLY A 76 -21.83 0.73 2.25
CA GLY A 76 -21.00 -0.44 2.01
C GLY A 76 -20.23 -0.35 0.69
N PHE A 77 -19.14 -1.11 0.60
CA PHE A 77 -18.25 -1.03 -0.56
C PHE A 77 -18.69 -1.97 -1.70
N THR A 78 -18.90 -1.42 -2.89
CA THR A 78 -18.98 -2.19 -4.14
C THR A 78 -17.59 -2.65 -4.60
N ARG A 79 -17.53 -3.68 -5.45
CA ARG A 79 -16.25 -4.17 -6.01
C ARG A 79 -15.49 -3.08 -6.80
N ALA A 80 -16.20 -2.21 -7.51
CA ALA A 80 -15.63 -1.12 -8.30
C ALA A 80 -15.04 -0.01 -7.41
N GLU A 81 -15.75 0.36 -6.34
CA GLU A 81 -15.26 1.33 -5.35
C GLU A 81 -14.04 0.79 -4.60
N GLN A 82 -14.07 -0.48 -4.20
CA GLN A 82 -12.90 -1.13 -3.60
C GLN A 82 -11.69 -1.11 -4.53
N ARG A 83 -11.89 -1.38 -5.82
CA ARG A 83 -10.81 -1.34 -6.82
C ARG A 83 -10.25 0.08 -6.94
N THR A 84 -11.13 1.06 -7.05
CA THR A 84 -10.77 2.48 -7.13
C THR A 84 -9.96 2.93 -5.92
N LEU A 85 -10.39 2.57 -4.70
CA LEU A 85 -9.65 2.86 -3.46
C LEU A 85 -8.30 2.16 -3.45
N GLN A 86 -8.23 0.90 -3.85
CA GLN A 86 -6.98 0.14 -3.93
C GLN A 86 -5.97 0.78 -4.90
N ASP A 87 -6.44 1.23 -6.07
CA ASP A 87 -5.58 1.86 -7.07
C ASP A 87 -5.05 3.22 -6.57
N ARG A 88 -5.91 4.00 -5.90
CA ARG A 88 -5.51 5.27 -5.26
C ARG A 88 -4.52 5.07 -4.12
N ILE A 89 -4.73 4.06 -3.27
CA ILE A 89 -3.81 3.67 -2.19
C ILE A 89 -2.45 3.30 -2.78
N GLN A 90 -2.42 2.49 -3.84
CA GLN A 90 -1.17 2.08 -4.50
C GLN A 90 -0.44 3.28 -5.10
N SER A 91 -1.15 4.15 -5.80
CA SER A 91 -0.57 5.38 -6.37
C SER A 91 0.02 6.28 -5.30
N LEU A 92 -0.70 6.53 -4.20
CA LEU A 92 -0.21 7.34 -3.09
C LEU A 92 1.01 6.71 -2.41
N ARG A 93 1.00 5.39 -2.20
CA ARG A 93 2.14 4.66 -1.65
C ARG A 93 3.40 4.86 -2.51
N SER A 94 3.29 4.70 -3.83
CA SER A 94 4.42 4.91 -4.74
C SER A 94 4.93 6.36 -4.72
N GLN A 95 4.05 7.34 -4.51
CA GLN A 95 4.45 8.74 -4.39
C GLN A 95 5.20 9.02 -3.08
N ILE A 96 4.74 8.48 -1.95
CA ILE A 96 5.44 8.58 -0.66
C ILE A 96 6.84 7.96 -0.79
N GLN A 97 6.94 6.73 -1.33
CA GLN A 97 8.21 6.05 -1.53
C GLN A 97 9.19 6.85 -2.41
N ARG A 98 8.69 7.50 -3.47
CA ARG A 98 9.51 8.36 -4.33
C ARG A 98 10.00 9.61 -3.60
N ALA A 99 9.16 10.24 -2.79
CA ALA A 99 9.55 11.39 -1.98
C ALA A 99 10.66 11.00 -0.98
N GLU A 100 10.53 9.86 -0.32
CA GLU A 100 11.56 9.34 0.59
C GLU A 100 12.87 9.02 -0.14
N ALA A 101 12.79 8.36 -1.30
CA ALA A 101 13.97 7.97 -2.08
C ALA A 101 14.73 9.18 -2.64
N ASN A 102 14.01 10.22 -3.10
CA ASN A 102 14.61 11.46 -3.61
C ASN A 102 15.56 12.08 -2.58
N ARG A 103 15.14 12.11 -1.30
CA ARG A 103 15.97 12.66 -0.23
C ARG A 103 17.19 11.79 0.10
N VAL A 104 17.03 10.47 0.10
CA VAL A 104 18.15 9.53 0.32
C VAL A 104 19.21 9.69 -0.77
N ALA A 105 18.78 9.84 -2.04
CA ALA A 105 19.69 10.12 -3.14
C ALA A 105 20.43 11.45 -2.92
N ALA A 106 19.70 12.54 -2.63
CA ALA A 106 20.30 13.85 -2.36
C ALA A 106 21.34 13.82 -1.22
N ASN A 107 21.07 13.10 -0.13
CA ASN A 107 22.02 12.94 0.97
C ASN A 107 23.28 12.16 0.60
N ARG A 108 23.18 11.18 -0.32
CA ARG A 108 24.32 10.37 -0.76
C ARG A 108 25.27 11.18 -1.66
N PHE A 109 24.76 12.11 -2.45
CA PHE A 109 25.57 12.92 -3.36
C PHE A 109 26.12 14.22 -2.73
N GLY A 110 25.59 14.65 -1.58
CA GLY A 110 26.01 15.87 -0.87
C GLY A 110 27.24 15.73 0.05
N ARG A 111 27.96 14.60 0.03
CA ARG A 111 29.23 14.42 0.75
C ARG A 111 30.40 14.48 -0.23
N ARG A 112 30.87 15.67 -0.56
CA ARG A 112 32.20 15.93 -1.13
C ARG A 112 32.73 17.26 -0.61
#